data_AF-A0A0B3RVB3-F1
#
_entry.id   AF-A0A0B3RVB3-F1
#
_cell.length_a   1.000
_cell.length_b   1.000
_cell.length_c   1.000
_cell.angle_alpha   90.00
_cell.angle_beta   90.00
_cell.angle_gamma   90.00
#
_symmetry.space_group_name_H-M   'P 1'
#
loop_
_entity.id
_entity.type
_entity.pdbx_description
1 polymer ?
#
loop_
_entity_poly.entity_id
_entity_poly.type
_entity_poly.pdbx_seq_one_letter_code
_entity_poly.pdbx_strand_id
1 'polypeptide(L)'
;MIICHCQNITDHDIHSAIDWMRAADPETLITPGKIYHALGKAADCGGCMPLFLGTMRKNQNLEVPMHLRTLRDGATQETRPCKATRKSSTT
;
A
#
# COMPACT_ATOMS: atom_id res chain seq x y z
N MET A 1 -1.72 -19.24 -3.96
CA MET A 1 -3.02 -18.76 -4.47
C MET A 1 -2.83 -17.51 -5.31
N ILE A 2 -3.47 -17.42 -6.48
CA ILE A 2 -3.47 -16.20 -7.29
C ILE A 2 -4.35 -15.13 -6.63
N ILE A 3 -3.82 -13.90 -6.50
CA ILE A 3 -4.50 -12.77 -5.87
C ILE A 3 -4.93 -11.74 -6.91
N CYS A 4 -4.04 -11.39 -7.85
CA CYS A 4 -4.35 -10.50 -8.97
C CYS A 4 -4.19 -11.24 -10.28
N HIS A 5 -5.30 -11.40 -11.01
CA HIS A 5 -5.31 -12.09 -12.30
C HIS A 5 -4.62 -11.26 -13.40
N CYS A 6 -4.98 -9.97 -13.56
CA CYS A 6 -4.41 -9.09 -14.60
C CYS A 6 -2.89 -9.08 -14.62
N GLN A 7 -2.28 -9.08 -13.43
CA GLN A 7 -0.85 -8.93 -13.27
C GLN A 7 -0.15 -10.22 -12.84
N ASN A 8 -0.88 -11.34 -12.77
CA ASN A 8 -0.40 -12.64 -12.30
C ASN A 8 0.39 -12.55 -10.97
N ILE A 9 -0.21 -11.95 -9.93
CA ILE A 9 0.40 -11.81 -8.59
C ILE A 9 -0.20 -12.85 -7.65
N THR A 10 0.65 -13.61 -6.99
CA THR A 10 0.28 -14.62 -6.00
C THR A 10 0.37 -14.10 -4.57
N ASP A 11 -0.15 -14.87 -3.60
CA ASP A 11 0.03 -14.58 -2.18
C ASP A 11 1.51 -14.62 -1.79
N HIS A 12 2.27 -15.57 -2.31
CA HIS A 12 3.72 -15.68 -2.07
C HIS A 12 4.47 -14.41 -2.52
N ASP A 13 4.11 -13.85 -3.67
CA ASP A 13 4.72 -12.61 -4.16
C ASP A 13 4.46 -11.43 -3.20
N ILE A 14 3.23 -11.34 -2.66
CA ILE A 14 2.85 -10.31 -1.69
C ILE A 14 3.65 -10.48 -0.39
N HIS A 15 3.71 -11.70 0.16
CA HIS A 15 4.46 -11.98 1.38
C HIS A 15 5.96 -11.70 1.21
N SER A 16 6.56 -12.18 0.13
CA SER A 16 7.97 -11.97 -0.18
C SER A 16 8.30 -10.48 -0.37
N ALA A 17 7.43 -9.71 -1.04
CA ALA A 17 7.62 -8.28 -1.21
C ALA A 17 7.56 -7.53 0.14
N ILE A 18 6.63 -7.90 1.02
CA ILE A 18 6.54 -7.32 2.38
C ILE A 18 7.82 -7.59 3.16
N ASP A 19 8.28 -8.84 3.18
CA ASP A 19 9.43 -9.26 3.95
C ASP A 19 10.70 -8.58 3.44
N TRP A 20 10.88 -8.49 2.12
CA TRP A 20 11.99 -7.75 1.51
C TRP A 20 11.92 -6.26 1.84
N MET A 21 10.75 -5.62 1.74
CA MET A 21 10.59 -4.22 2.08
C MET A 21 10.95 -3.93 3.54
N ARG A 22 10.55 -4.79 4.48
CA ARG A 22 10.92 -4.64 5.90
C ARG A 22 12.39 -4.90 6.17
N ALA A 23 12.99 -5.88 5.49
CA ALA A 23 14.42 -6.14 5.61
C ALA A 23 15.26 -4.99 5.06
N ALA A 24 14.81 -4.34 3.98
CA ALA A 24 15.48 -3.20 3.38
C ALA A 24 15.29 -1.89 4.16
N ASP A 25 14.09 -1.67 4.70
CA ASP A 25 13.73 -0.47 5.47
C ASP A 25 12.68 -0.81 6.54
N PRO A 26 13.09 -0.96 7.82
CA PRO A 26 12.19 -1.27 8.91
C PRO A 26 11.08 -0.24 9.11
N GLU A 27 11.31 1.03 8.77
CA GLU A 27 10.37 2.12 8.98
C GLU A 27 9.42 2.33 7.79
N THR A 28 9.59 1.56 6.72
CA THR A 28 8.84 1.81 5.49
C THR A 28 7.33 1.61 5.67
N LEU A 29 6.52 2.57 5.24
CA LEU A 29 5.08 2.37 5.12
C LEU A 29 4.80 1.47 3.91
N ILE A 30 4.34 0.25 4.16
CA ILE A 30 4.00 -0.72 3.12
C ILE A 30 2.56 -0.50 2.68
N THR A 31 2.39 -0.19 1.40
CA THR A 31 1.09 -0.01 0.77
C THR A 31 0.96 -0.95 -0.43
N PRO A 32 -0.27 -1.26 -0.89
CA PRO A 32 -0.45 -2.05 -2.11
C PRO A 32 0.30 -1.47 -3.31
N GLY A 33 0.31 -0.14 -3.46
CA GLY A 33 1.07 0.55 -4.51
C GLY A 33 2.57 0.28 -4.43
N LYS A 34 3.16 0.31 -3.23
CA LYS A 34 4.58 -0.08 -3.06
C LYS A 34 4.85 -1.54 -3.40
N ILE A 35 3.93 -2.46 -3.07
CA ILE A 35 4.07 -3.87 -3.46
C ILE A 35 4.04 -4.01 -4.98
N TYR A 36 3.10 -3.35 -5.66
CA TYR A 36 3.08 -3.32 -7.13
C TYR A 36 4.42 -2.81 -7.70
N HIS A 37 4.92 -1.68 -7.22
CA HIS A 37 6.21 -1.14 -7.64
C HIS A 37 7.39 -2.06 -7.36
N ALA A 38 7.46 -2.66 -6.17
CA ALA A 38 8.53 -3.59 -5.80
C ALA A 38 8.56 -4.82 -6.70
N LEU A 39 7.39 -5.27 -7.17
CA LEU A 39 7.27 -6.38 -8.11
C LEU A 39 7.45 -5.96 -9.58
N GLY A 40 7.76 -4.68 -9.86
CA GLY A 40 7.92 -4.15 -11.22
C GLY A 40 6.61 -4.09 -12.01
N LYS A 41 5.49 -3.91 -11.31
CA LYS A 41 4.12 -4.07 -11.82
C LYS A 41 3.29 -2.81 -11.57
N ALA A 42 2.26 -2.61 -12.38
CA ALA A 42 1.24 -1.58 -12.16
C ALA A 42 -0.14 -2.23 -11.97
N ALA A 43 -1.03 -1.54 -11.25
CA ALA A 43 -2.41 -1.99 -11.14
C ALA A 43 -3.15 -1.70 -12.45
N ASP A 44 -3.87 -2.70 -12.95
CA ASP A 44 -4.65 -2.61 -14.19
C ASP A 44 -6.14 -2.32 -13.88
N CYS A 45 -6.88 -3.30 -13.35
CA CYS A 45 -8.31 -3.15 -13.06
C CYS A 45 -8.66 -2.84 -11.60
N GLY A 46 -7.75 -3.12 -10.65
CA GLY A 46 -7.98 -2.95 -9.21
C GLY A 46 -9.01 -3.89 -8.56
N GLY A 47 -9.61 -4.83 -9.30
CA GLY A 47 -10.64 -5.74 -8.76
C GLY A 47 -10.15 -6.69 -7.65
N CYS A 48 -8.84 -6.94 -7.59
CA CYS A 48 -8.24 -7.80 -6.55
C CYS A 48 -8.07 -7.10 -5.19
N MET A 49 -8.29 -5.79 -5.08
CA MET A 49 -7.88 -5.00 -3.91
C MET A 49 -8.39 -5.51 -2.56
N PRO A 50 -9.65 -5.95 -2.39
CA PRO A 50 -10.10 -6.52 -1.11
C PRO A 50 -9.32 -7.78 -0.72
N LEU A 51 -9.09 -8.67 -1.68
CA LEU A 51 -8.32 -9.91 -1.47
C LEU A 51 -6.84 -9.60 -1.23
N PHE A 52 -6.29 -8.66 -1.98
CA PHE A 52 -4.91 -8.19 -1.86
C PHE A 52 -4.63 -7.65 -0.46
N LEU A 53 -5.49 -6.74 0.03
CA LEU A 53 -5.41 -6.21 1.39
C LEU A 53 -5.62 -7.30 2.46
N GLY A 54 -6.54 -8.24 2.21
CA GLY A 54 -6.76 -9.38 3.09
C GLY A 54 -5.51 -10.26 3.23
N THR A 55 -4.81 -10.53 2.12
CA THR A 55 -3.55 -11.27 2.10
C THR A 55 -2.44 -10.51 2.80
N MET A 56 -2.30 -9.20 2.53
CA MET A 56 -1.31 -8.36 3.22
C MET A 56 -1.47 -8.44 4.74
N ARG A 57 -2.71 -8.32 5.25
CA ARG A 57 -3.01 -8.34 6.70
C ARG A 57 -2.66 -9.65 7.40
N LYS A 58 -2.48 -10.74 6.65
CA LYS A 58 -2.02 -12.03 7.21
C LYS A 58 -0.52 -12.07 7.47
N ASN A 59 0.26 -11.13 6.89
CA ASN A 59 1.68 -11.03 7.18
C ASN A 59 1.93 -10.23 8.46
N GLN A 60 2.62 -10.83 9.43
CA GLN A 60 2.99 -10.20 10.70
C GLN A 60 3.98 -9.04 10.49
N ASN A 61 4.78 -9.08 9.43
CA ASN A 61 5.71 -8.01 9.06
C ASN A 61 5.02 -6.75 8.50
N LEU A 62 3.68 -6.73 8.40
CA LEU A 62 2.96 -5.54 7.95
C LEU A 62 2.81 -4.46 9.03
N GLU A 63 3.11 -4.76 10.30
CA GLU A 63 2.90 -3.83 11.41
C GLU A 63 3.49 -2.43 11.15
N VAL A 64 2.70 -1.40 11.42
CA VAL A 64 3.16 -0.01 11.29
C VAL A 64 3.99 0.36 12.52
N PRO A 65 5.22 0.89 12.36
CA PRO A 65 6.04 1.37 13.48
C PRO A 65 5.28 2.39 14.33
N MET A 66 5.43 2.32 15.66
CA MET A 66 4.68 3.15 16.61
C MET A 66 4.77 4.64 16.30
N HIS A 67 5.97 5.13 15.98
CA HIS A 67 6.23 6.54 15.65
C HIS A 67 5.48 7.04 14.41
N LEU A 68 5.00 6.13 13.54
CA LEU A 68 4.29 6.47 12.31
C LEU A 68 2.76 6.33 12.42
N ARG A 69 2.21 5.79 13.53
CA ARG A 69 0.77 5.53 13.68
C ARG A 69 -0.07 6.81 13.82
N THR A 70 0.54 7.92 14.24
CA THR A 70 -0.15 9.18 14.58
C THR A 70 0.23 10.34 13.64
N LEU A 71 0.71 10.04 12.43
CA LEU A 71 1.14 11.07 11.46
C LEU A 71 0.02 12.03 11.01
N ARG A 72 -1.24 11.74 11.32
CA ARG A 72 -2.38 12.63 11.04
C ARG A 72 -2.51 13.81 12.02
N ASP A 73 -1.95 13.73 13.22
CA ASP A 73 -2.17 14.73 14.28
C ASP A 73 -1.05 15.78 14.36
N GLY A 74 -0.01 15.65 13.55
CA GLY A 74 1.09 16.63 13.45
C GLY A 74 0.81 17.73 12.43
N ALA A 75 1.43 18.90 12.61
CA ALA A 75 1.46 19.93 11.59
C ALA A 75 2.19 19.41 10.34
N THR A 76 1.44 19.09 9.28
CA THR A 76 2.00 18.62 8.00
C THR A 76 2.92 19.70 7.41
N GLN A 77 4.10 19.32 6.91
CA GLN A 77 4.97 20.22 6.11
C GLN A 77 4.42 20.49 4.69
N GLU A 78 3.10 20.34 4.47
CA GLU A 78 2.45 20.65 3.20
C GLU A 78 1.97 22.11 3.20
N THR A 79 2.90 23.05 3.02
CA THR A 79 2.54 24.44 2.68
C THR A 79 2.09 24.59 1.22
N ARG A 80 1.88 23.49 0.50
CA ARG A 80 1.43 23.52 -0.90
C ARG A 80 -0.09 23.41 -0.93
N PRO A 81 -0.81 24.40 -1.50
CA PRO A 81 -2.24 24.24 -1.70
C PRO A 81 -2.47 23.03 -2.60
N CYS A 82 -3.23 22.06 -2.08
CA CYS A 82 -3.63 20.88 -2.81
C CYS A 82 -4.34 21.31 -4.10
N LYS A 83 -3.72 21.03 -5.27
CA LYS A 83 -4.31 21.34 -6.59
C LYS A 83 -5.48 20.43 -6.95
N ALA A 84 -5.83 19.45 -6.10
CA ALA A 84 -7.02 18.64 -6.30
C ALA A 84 -8.24 19.52 -6.02
N THR A 85 -8.88 20.01 -7.09
CA THR A 85 -10.18 20.67 -7.02
C THR A 85 -11.16 19.76 -6.29
N ARG A 86 -11.81 20.30 -5.26
CA ARG A 86 -12.97 19.68 -4.60
C ARG A 86 -13.97 19.37 -5.73
N LYS A 87 -14.25 18.10 -6.01
CA LYS A 87 -15.44 17.77 -6.81
C LYS A 87 -16.63 18.27 -5.99
N SER A 88 -17.26 19.34 -6.46
CA SER A 88 -18.54 19.78 -5.94
C SER A 88 -19.54 18.66 -6.22
N SER A 89 -19.82 17.85 -5.21
CA SER A 89 -20.96 16.93 -5.23
C SER A 89 -22.22 17.79 -5.19
N THR A 90 -22.75 18.12 -6.36
CA THR A 90 -24.15 18.51 -6.52
C THR A 90 -24.95 17.23 -6.73
N THR A 91 -25.55 16.71 -5.68
CA THR A 91 -26.90 16.09 -5.60
C THR A 91 -27.10 15.63 -4.15
#